data_AF-A0A3L6JLF1-F1
#
_entry.id   AF-A0A3L6JLF1-F1
#
_cell.length_a   1.000
_cell.length_b   1.000
_cell.length_c   1.000
_cell.angle_alpha   90.00
_cell.angle_beta   90.00
_cell.angle_gamma   90.00
#
_symmetry.space_group_name_H-M   'P 1'
#
loop_
_entity.id
_entity.type
_entity.pdbx_description
1 polymer ?
#
loop_
_entity_poly.entity_id
_entity_poly.type
_entity_poly.pdbx_seq_one_letter_code
_entity_poly.pdbx_strand_id
1 'polypeptide(L)'
;MSYSRSENATSEVLGLIDEVLNTLAETVEDGVFPEIGYYGASKKNVDYQEDKGYVSIDETPSYIDGRKVESAKIVAGLVYGLSRFKEHLEQNMSMSLRDFYYMHKVKHVQDIMKITDQNETNRMINLCERIMRHGGASIPREEFGVVSSPKGTFYGDVTISDMSGKRLNCASAGEYGWFISSRPFDVTIHDINIDAAVFIEKEAMARNLIELGIPEDLRIGVGSLFGQPGRNMRAWIRRLADEEIPILVLVDMSPWSLRIFSTIKSNSIELANIKGLATPEAKLLGLTTDDFWNRHGLLTEIEHSLESMTKSDLKCAEQNRSIPAISNDEILGKQNETMLRKKRKGELEAFKSFGLPLGELRGLYLKYLKTKAAGLDVKVI
;
A
#
# COMPACT_ATOMS: atom_id res chain seq x y z
N MET A 1 14.36 -11.41 -7.10
CA MET A 1 14.60 -12.20 -5.87
C MET A 1 13.24 -12.57 -5.31
N SER A 2 12.81 -13.82 -5.47
CA SER A 2 11.50 -14.31 -5.06
C SER A 2 11.43 -14.39 -3.54
N TYR A 3 10.72 -13.45 -2.91
CA TYR A 3 10.29 -13.60 -1.52
C TYR A 3 9.12 -14.59 -1.51
N SER A 4 9.42 -15.86 -1.23
CA SER A 4 8.50 -16.79 -0.59
C SER A 4 9.18 -17.16 0.73
N ARG A 5 8.48 -17.04 1.85
CA ARG A 5 9.00 -17.43 3.17
C ARG A 5 9.35 -18.91 3.17
N SER A 6 10.62 -19.22 2.93
CA SER A 6 11.21 -20.46 3.43
C SER A 6 11.25 -20.38 4.95
N GLU A 7 11.25 -21.51 5.66
CA GLU A 7 11.44 -21.58 7.12
C GLU A 7 12.59 -20.67 7.60
N ASN A 8 13.58 -20.43 6.74
CA ASN A 8 14.70 -19.51 6.95
C ASN A 8 14.28 -18.06 7.28
N ALA A 9 13.25 -17.49 6.65
CA ALA A 9 12.88 -16.08 6.89
C ALA A 9 12.17 -15.90 8.25
N THR A 10 11.36 -16.86 8.70
CA THR A 10 10.86 -16.86 10.09
C THR A 10 12.02 -16.96 11.08
N SER A 11 12.94 -17.89 10.83
CA SER A 11 14.08 -18.16 11.69
C SER A 11 14.98 -16.94 11.81
N GLU A 12 15.15 -16.19 10.73
CA GLU A 12 15.93 -14.96 10.71
C GLU A 12 15.28 -13.84 11.54
N VAL A 13 13.96 -13.61 11.37
CA VAL A 13 13.24 -12.62 12.16
C VAL A 13 13.26 -12.96 13.66
N LEU A 14 13.10 -14.25 14.01
CA LEU A 14 13.24 -14.72 15.39
C LEU A 14 14.65 -14.47 15.93
N GLY A 15 15.68 -14.76 15.14
CA GLY A 15 17.08 -14.50 15.49
C GLY A 15 17.35 -13.02 15.78
N LEU A 16 16.79 -12.11 14.96
CA LEU A 16 16.92 -10.67 15.18
C LEU A 16 16.18 -10.20 16.43
N ILE A 17 15.00 -10.76 16.71
CA ILE A 17 14.28 -10.47 17.95
C ILE A 17 15.12 -10.91 19.16
N ASP A 18 15.72 -12.10 19.10
CA ASP A 18 16.58 -12.63 20.17
C ASP A 18 17.85 -11.82 20.36
N GLU A 19 18.50 -11.38 19.29
CA GLU A 19 19.67 -10.50 19.36
C GLU A 19 19.33 -9.20 20.09
N VAL A 20 18.22 -8.55 19.74
CA VAL A 20 17.80 -7.30 20.39
C VAL A 20 17.45 -7.53 21.86
N LEU A 21 16.70 -8.59 22.18
CA LEU A 21 16.29 -8.89 23.55
C LEU A 21 17.48 -9.28 24.44
N ASN A 22 18.39 -10.12 23.96
CA ASN A 22 19.58 -10.54 24.70
C ASN A 22 20.53 -9.37 24.94
N THR A 23 20.77 -8.53 23.92
CA THR A 23 21.60 -7.33 24.07
C THR A 23 21.03 -6.39 25.15
N LEU A 24 19.70 -6.19 25.16
CA LEU A 24 19.05 -5.38 26.19
C LEU A 24 19.12 -6.02 27.58
N ALA A 25 18.99 -7.34 27.68
CA ALA A 25 19.10 -8.06 28.94
C ALA A 25 20.51 -7.94 29.53
N GLU A 26 21.55 -8.27 28.75
CA GLU A 26 22.96 -8.15 29.15
C GLU A 26 23.30 -6.72 29.60
N THR A 27 22.88 -5.71 28.83
CA THR A 27 23.11 -4.29 29.17
C THR A 27 22.53 -3.92 30.53
N VAL A 28 21.33 -4.42 30.84
CA VAL A 28 20.67 -4.16 32.13
C VAL A 28 21.31 -4.95 33.27
N GLU A 29 21.70 -6.20 33.03
CA GLU A 29 22.41 -7.04 34.01
C GLU A 29 23.76 -6.45 34.41
N ASP A 30 24.48 -5.84 33.46
CA ASP A 30 25.72 -5.10 33.68
C ASP A 30 25.52 -3.75 34.42
N GLY A 31 24.27 -3.38 34.72
CA GLY A 31 23.94 -2.12 35.40
C GLY A 31 24.08 -0.88 34.51
N VAL A 32 24.09 -1.07 33.19
CA VAL A 32 24.21 0.00 32.19
C VAL A 32 22.83 0.40 31.67
N PHE A 33 22.65 1.69 31.35
CA PHE A 33 21.43 2.15 30.71
C PHE A 33 21.45 1.84 29.21
N PRO A 34 20.40 1.21 28.65
CA PRO A 34 20.38 0.86 27.23
C PRO A 34 20.33 2.10 26.34
N GLU A 35 21.07 2.06 25.25
CA GLU A 35 21.02 3.04 24.18
C GLU A 35 20.53 2.34 22.91
N ILE A 36 19.33 2.71 22.44
CA ILE A 36 18.66 1.97 21.37
C ILE A 36 18.64 2.79 20.10
N GLY A 37 19.43 2.38 19.12
CA GLY A 37 19.44 2.94 17.77
C GLY A 37 18.18 2.56 16.99
N TYR A 38 17.55 3.53 16.35
CA TYR A 38 16.41 3.31 15.45
C TYR A 38 16.49 4.21 14.23
N TYR A 39 15.94 3.73 13.11
CA TYR A 39 15.98 4.42 11.83
C TYR A 39 14.59 4.93 11.49
N GLY A 40 14.36 6.22 11.76
CA GLY A 40 13.10 6.87 11.39
C GLY A 40 13.02 7.15 9.89
N ALA A 41 11.81 7.34 9.37
CA ALA A 41 11.60 7.91 8.04
C ALA A 41 10.79 9.20 8.19
N SER A 42 11.32 10.30 7.66
CA SER A 42 10.77 11.65 7.78
C SER A 42 11.15 12.49 6.57
N LYS A 43 10.52 13.65 6.40
CA LYS A 43 10.87 14.59 5.32
C LYS A 43 12.34 15.03 5.31
N LYS A 44 13.07 14.89 6.42
CA LYS A 44 14.47 15.31 6.53
C LYS A 44 15.46 14.27 6.01
N ASN A 45 15.08 12.99 6.00
CA ASN A 45 15.99 11.88 5.72
C ASN A 45 15.44 10.91 4.67
N VAL A 46 14.43 11.36 3.92
CA VAL A 46 13.83 10.67 2.79
C VAL A 46 13.89 11.59 1.60
N ASP A 47 14.41 11.08 0.50
CA ASP A 47 14.44 11.73 -0.80
C ASP A 47 13.47 11.05 -1.77
N TYR A 48 13.05 11.78 -2.78
CA TYR A 48 12.19 11.25 -3.84
C TYR A 48 13.02 11.01 -5.11
N GLN A 49 13.04 9.77 -5.57
CA GLN A 49 13.69 9.35 -6.81
C GLN A 49 12.62 8.82 -7.76
N GLU A 50 12.58 9.31 -9.01
CA GLU A 50 11.51 8.95 -9.96
C GLU A 50 11.45 7.44 -10.27
N ASP A 51 12.60 6.77 -10.25
CA ASP A 51 12.76 5.34 -10.55
C ASP A 51 12.53 4.42 -9.34
N LYS A 52 12.45 4.95 -8.12
CA LYS A 52 12.33 4.17 -6.88
C LYS A 52 11.21 4.62 -5.94
N GLY A 53 10.69 5.82 -6.13
CA GLY A 53 9.80 6.47 -5.18
C GLY A 53 10.56 7.12 -4.02
N TYR A 54 9.94 7.13 -2.84
CA TYR A 54 10.56 7.65 -1.63
C TYR A 54 11.58 6.66 -1.07
N VAL A 55 12.84 7.10 -0.98
CA VAL A 55 13.99 6.31 -0.49
C VAL A 55 14.67 7.05 0.64
N SER A 56 15.10 6.31 1.66
CA SER A 56 15.85 6.89 2.77
C SER A 56 17.29 7.15 2.38
N ILE A 57 17.76 8.38 2.62
CA ILE A 57 19.09 8.86 2.19
C ILE A 57 20.12 8.87 3.31
N ASP A 58 19.68 9.17 4.54
CA ASP A 58 20.52 9.18 5.73
C ASP A 58 20.10 8.02 6.61
N GLU A 59 20.88 6.94 6.55
CA GLU A 59 20.83 5.86 7.52
C GLU A 59 21.62 6.23 8.79
N THR A 60 21.51 7.47 9.26
CA THR A 60 22.04 7.79 10.59
C THR A 60 20.99 7.39 11.62
N PRO A 61 21.31 6.46 12.54
CA PRO A 61 20.37 6.09 13.59
C PRO A 61 20.10 7.28 14.50
N SER A 62 18.85 7.43 14.90
CA SER A 62 18.48 8.19 16.09
C SER A 62 18.56 7.26 17.30
N TYR A 63 18.78 7.80 18.49
CA TYR A 63 18.97 7.00 19.69
C TYR A 63 17.93 7.31 20.77
N ILE A 64 17.40 6.25 21.38
CA ILE A 64 16.64 6.33 22.63
C ILE A 64 17.65 6.18 23.76
N ASP A 65 17.79 7.23 24.56
CA ASP A 65 18.70 7.27 25.71
C ASP A 65 17.99 6.75 26.95
N GLY A 66 18.38 5.55 27.41
CA GLY A 66 17.82 4.87 28.58
C GLY A 66 18.04 5.57 29.91
N ARG A 67 18.94 6.57 29.99
CA ARG A 67 19.13 7.39 31.21
C ARG A 67 17.96 8.33 31.48
N LYS A 68 17.14 8.60 30.46
CA LYS A 68 15.97 9.49 30.58
C LYS A 68 14.78 8.71 31.12
N VAL A 69 14.12 9.26 32.13
CA VAL A 69 12.91 8.67 32.75
C VAL A 69 11.81 8.39 31.72
N GLU A 70 11.64 9.29 30.76
CA GLU A 70 10.65 9.17 29.68
C GLU A 70 10.92 7.95 28.77
N SER A 71 12.19 7.56 28.62
CA SER A 71 12.61 6.43 27.78
C SER A 71 12.33 5.08 28.44
N ALA A 72 12.22 5.01 29.77
CA ALA A 72 11.99 3.75 30.49
C ALA A 72 10.71 3.04 30.00
N LYS A 73 9.63 3.79 29.78
CA LYS A 73 8.37 3.25 29.23
C LYS A 73 8.53 2.79 27.78
N ILE A 74 9.36 3.47 26.99
CA ILE A 74 9.63 3.11 25.58
C ILE A 74 10.42 1.80 25.52
N VAL A 75 11.49 1.68 26.30
CA VAL A 75 12.32 0.47 26.40
C VAL A 75 11.49 -0.71 26.91
N ALA A 76 10.71 -0.51 27.98
CA ALA A 76 9.82 -1.55 28.49
C ALA A 76 8.78 -1.98 27.44
N GLY A 77 8.21 -1.03 26.68
CA GLY A 77 7.27 -1.32 25.60
C GLY A 77 7.91 -2.06 24.42
N LEU A 78 9.17 -1.75 24.10
CA LEU A 78 9.93 -2.49 23.10
C LEU A 78 10.16 -3.94 23.52
N VAL A 79 10.69 -4.16 24.73
CA VAL A 79 10.94 -5.51 25.28
C VAL A 79 9.63 -6.30 25.34
N TYR A 80 8.57 -5.68 25.86
CA TYR A 80 7.25 -6.30 25.90
C TYR A 80 6.77 -6.66 24.49
N GLY A 81 6.80 -5.71 23.55
CA GLY A 81 6.38 -5.92 22.16
C GLY A 81 7.11 -7.08 21.49
N LEU A 82 8.44 -7.03 21.47
CA LEU A 82 9.29 -8.05 20.88
C LEU A 82 9.06 -9.43 21.52
N SER A 83 8.91 -9.50 22.86
CA SER A 83 8.60 -10.77 23.54
C SER A 83 7.27 -11.37 23.09
N ARG A 84 6.23 -10.53 22.91
CA ARG A 84 4.91 -10.98 22.47
C ARG A 84 4.93 -11.41 20.99
N PHE A 85 5.68 -10.70 20.15
CA PHE A 85 5.86 -11.06 18.74
C PHE A 85 6.61 -12.39 18.59
N LYS A 86 7.70 -12.58 19.35
CA LYS A 86 8.43 -13.84 19.42
C LYS A 86 7.50 -15.00 19.78
N GLU A 87 6.76 -14.88 20.88
CA GLU A 87 5.84 -15.93 21.34
C GLU A 87 4.81 -16.32 20.26
N HIS A 88 4.24 -15.34 19.55
CA HIS A 88 3.27 -15.62 18.48
C HIS A 88 3.94 -16.29 17.27
N LEU A 89 5.12 -15.82 16.87
CA LEU A 89 5.87 -16.37 15.75
C LEU A 89 6.31 -17.82 16.00
N GLU A 90 6.79 -18.14 17.20
CA GLU A 90 7.17 -19.52 17.60
C GLU A 90 5.97 -20.48 17.53
N GLN A 91 4.76 -19.97 17.79
CA GLN A 91 3.53 -20.73 17.70
C GLN A 91 2.90 -20.71 16.29
N ASN A 92 3.58 -20.17 15.29
CA ASN A 92 3.06 -19.97 13.93
C ASN A 92 1.75 -19.16 13.88
N MET A 93 1.55 -18.27 14.84
CA MET A 93 0.37 -17.41 14.94
C MET A 93 0.66 -15.97 14.48
N SER A 94 -0.41 -15.24 14.17
CA SER A 94 -0.38 -13.82 13.88
C SER A 94 -1.29 -13.08 14.85
N MET A 95 -1.00 -11.80 15.11
CA MET A 95 -1.86 -10.92 15.89
C MET A 95 -2.30 -9.71 15.07
N SER A 96 -3.50 -9.20 15.33
CA SER A 96 -3.92 -7.92 14.78
C SER A 96 -3.37 -6.74 15.60
N LEU A 97 -3.40 -5.54 15.02
CA LEU A 97 -3.13 -4.29 15.74
C LEU A 97 -4.04 -4.10 16.97
N ARG A 98 -5.25 -4.66 16.93
CA ARG A 98 -6.21 -4.60 18.05
C ARG A 98 -5.84 -5.60 19.13
N ASP A 99 -5.44 -6.81 18.76
CA ASP A 99 -5.00 -7.83 19.72
C ASP A 99 -3.82 -7.30 20.52
N PHE A 100 -2.80 -6.73 19.85
CA PHE A 100 -1.67 -6.10 20.52
C PHE A 100 -2.11 -4.97 21.48
N TYR A 101 -3.07 -4.15 21.08
CA TYR A 101 -3.64 -3.12 21.97
C TYR A 101 -4.33 -3.71 23.21
N TYR A 102 -5.13 -4.78 23.04
CA TYR A 102 -5.81 -5.44 24.17
C TYR A 102 -4.87 -6.23 25.07
N MET A 103 -3.72 -6.72 24.57
CA MET A 103 -2.66 -7.28 25.41
C MET A 103 -2.12 -6.27 26.42
N HIS A 104 -2.21 -4.96 26.14
CA HIS A 104 -1.83 -3.91 27.08
C HIS A 104 -2.95 -3.55 28.07
N LYS A 105 -4.19 -4.01 27.83
CA LYS A 105 -5.33 -3.84 28.76
C LYS A 105 -5.38 -4.91 29.84
N VAL A 106 -4.51 -5.92 29.77
CA VAL A 106 -4.31 -6.87 30.87
C VAL A 106 -3.88 -6.10 32.12
N LYS A 107 -4.56 -6.31 33.25
CA LYS A 107 -4.45 -5.45 34.45
C LYS A 107 -3.01 -5.17 34.87
N HIS A 108 -2.19 -6.20 35.04
CA HIS A 108 -0.80 -6.04 35.47
C HIS A 108 0.07 -5.30 34.43
N VAL A 109 -0.23 -5.41 33.14
CA VAL A 109 0.45 -4.64 32.08
C VAL A 109 -0.02 -3.20 32.09
N GLN A 110 -1.32 -2.96 32.19
CA GLN A 110 -1.92 -1.62 32.21
C GLN A 110 -1.48 -0.81 33.43
N ASP A 111 -1.31 -1.46 34.59
CA ASP A 111 -0.86 -0.81 35.83
C ASP A 111 0.55 -0.22 35.69
N ILE A 112 1.40 -0.86 34.88
CA ILE A 112 2.79 -0.45 34.60
C ILE A 112 2.84 0.50 33.41
N MET A 113 2.34 0.04 32.26
CA MET A 113 2.48 0.72 30.96
C MET A 113 1.51 1.88 30.79
N LYS A 114 0.36 1.88 31.48
CA LYS A 114 -0.63 2.97 31.44
C LYS A 114 -0.97 3.42 30.02
N ILE A 115 -1.30 2.47 29.14
CA ILE A 115 -1.63 2.76 27.74
C ILE A 115 -2.98 3.47 27.66
N THR A 116 -3.01 4.63 27.00
CA THR A 116 -4.24 5.43 26.85
C THR A 116 -5.08 4.98 25.66
N ASP A 117 -4.43 4.81 24.51
CA ASP A 117 -5.10 4.58 23.23
C ASP A 117 -4.29 3.70 22.28
N GLN A 118 -4.91 3.32 21.17
CA GLN A 118 -4.31 2.43 20.18
C GLN A 118 -3.16 3.09 19.40
N ASN A 119 -3.10 4.43 19.31
CA ASN A 119 -2.00 5.09 18.61
C ASN A 119 -0.69 4.90 19.37
N GLU A 120 -0.75 4.81 20.71
CA GLU A 120 0.42 4.52 21.53
C GLU A 120 1.02 3.14 21.23
N THR A 121 0.19 2.09 21.15
CA THR A 121 0.67 0.74 20.80
C THR A 121 1.10 0.65 19.33
N ASN A 122 0.46 1.41 18.42
CA ASN A 122 0.91 1.52 17.04
C ASN A 122 2.31 2.15 16.95
N ARG A 123 2.62 3.16 17.77
CA ARG A 123 3.98 3.73 17.84
C ARG A 123 5.01 2.72 18.35
N MET A 124 4.64 1.84 19.28
CA MET A 124 5.50 0.76 19.75
C MET A 124 5.80 -0.25 18.64
N ILE A 125 4.78 -0.67 17.87
CA ILE A 125 4.97 -1.53 16.69
C ILE A 125 5.89 -0.86 15.68
N ASN A 126 5.62 0.42 15.34
CA ASN A 126 6.45 1.18 14.41
C ASN A 126 7.90 1.31 14.91
N LEU A 127 8.12 1.41 16.22
CA LEU A 127 9.47 1.41 16.79
C LEU A 127 10.17 0.06 16.59
N CYS A 128 9.45 -1.05 16.81
CA CYS A 128 9.98 -2.39 16.55
C CYS A 128 10.39 -2.55 15.06
N GLU A 129 9.55 -2.09 14.11
CA GLU A 129 9.90 -2.07 12.67
C GLU A 129 11.16 -1.23 12.37
N ARG A 130 11.38 -0.13 13.10
CA ARG A 130 12.50 0.79 12.87
C ARG A 130 13.81 0.34 13.50
N ILE A 131 13.74 -0.52 14.52
CA ILE A 131 14.90 -1.12 15.18
C ILE A 131 15.32 -2.38 14.42
N MET A 132 14.36 -3.23 14.06
CA MET A 132 14.65 -4.46 13.33
C MET A 132 14.94 -4.14 11.86
N ARG A 133 16.19 -4.33 11.45
CA ARG A 133 16.64 -4.10 10.07
C ARG A 133 17.31 -5.33 9.50
N HIS A 134 17.08 -5.55 8.20
CA HIS A 134 17.79 -6.55 7.41
C HIS A 134 18.13 -5.95 6.04
N GLY A 135 19.37 -6.13 5.57
CA GLY A 135 19.81 -5.67 4.25
C GLY A 135 19.59 -4.16 3.99
N GLY A 136 19.78 -3.33 5.02
CA GLY A 136 19.58 -1.88 4.95
C GLY A 136 18.11 -1.44 4.93
N ALA A 137 17.14 -2.32 5.18
CA ALA A 137 15.72 -1.98 5.24
C ALA A 137 15.11 -2.35 6.60
N SER A 138 14.07 -1.62 6.99
CA SER A 138 13.22 -2.01 8.12
C SER A 138 12.46 -3.29 7.78
N ILE A 139 12.36 -4.18 8.76
CA ILE A 139 11.52 -5.38 8.65
C ILE A 139 10.06 -4.94 8.82
N PRO A 140 9.19 -5.22 7.84
CA PRO A 140 7.77 -4.89 7.97
C PRO A 140 7.14 -5.72 9.10
N ARG A 141 6.22 -5.10 9.83
CA ARG A 141 5.50 -5.75 10.95
C ARG A 141 4.78 -7.04 10.58
N GLU A 142 4.40 -7.17 9.32
CA GLU A 142 3.77 -8.35 8.77
C GLU A 142 4.69 -9.60 8.88
N GLU A 143 6.02 -9.42 8.81
CA GLU A 143 7.02 -10.49 8.93
C GLU A 143 7.14 -11.02 10.35
N PHE A 144 7.09 -10.13 11.35
CA PHE A 144 7.09 -10.50 12.77
C PHE A 144 5.68 -10.74 13.34
N GLY A 145 4.71 -11.03 12.47
CA GLY A 145 3.42 -11.60 12.87
C GLY A 145 2.32 -10.59 13.18
N VAL A 146 2.56 -9.29 13.01
CA VAL A 146 1.53 -8.27 13.20
C VAL A 146 0.84 -7.95 11.88
N VAL A 147 -0.41 -8.33 11.75
CA VAL A 147 -1.17 -8.22 10.51
C VAL A 147 -2.31 -7.20 10.63
N SER A 148 -2.67 -6.58 9.50
CA SER A 148 -3.88 -5.77 9.39
C SER A 148 -4.98 -6.57 8.69
N SER A 149 -6.24 -6.18 8.89
CA SER A 149 -7.35 -6.74 8.13
C SER A 149 -7.08 -6.61 6.63
N PRO A 150 -7.32 -7.66 5.83
CA PRO A 150 -7.13 -7.61 4.39
C PRO A 150 -8.02 -6.51 3.81
N LYS A 151 -7.40 -5.58 3.09
CA LYS A 151 -8.08 -4.53 2.34
C LYS A 151 -7.69 -4.64 0.87
N GLY A 152 -8.70 -4.53 0.02
CA GLY A 152 -8.59 -4.68 -1.41
C GLY A 152 -8.79 -6.13 -1.88
N THR A 153 -9.16 -6.26 -3.14
CA THR A 153 -9.37 -7.54 -3.81
C THR A 153 -8.67 -7.56 -5.15
N PHE A 154 -8.46 -8.74 -5.71
CA PHE A 154 -7.90 -8.93 -7.03
C PHE A 154 -8.62 -10.07 -7.74
N TYR A 155 -9.12 -9.79 -8.93
CA TYR A 155 -9.80 -10.69 -9.83
C TYR A 155 -9.02 -10.80 -11.13
N GLY A 156 -8.90 -12.01 -11.70
CA GLY A 156 -8.19 -12.22 -12.96
C GLY A 156 -7.60 -13.61 -13.03
N ASP A 157 -7.18 -14.03 -14.23
CA ASP A 157 -6.59 -15.34 -14.47
C ASP A 157 -5.13 -15.39 -13.97
N VAL A 158 -5.00 -15.42 -12.65
CA VAL A 158 -3.74 -15.56 -11.92
C VAL A 158 -3.95 -16.64 -10.88
N THR A 159 -3.12 -17.68 -10.91
CA THR A 159 -3.18 -18.78 -9.96
C THR A 159 -2.14 -18.59 -8.88
N ILE A 160 -2.59 -18.54 -7.63
CA ILE A 160 -1.76 -18.32 -6.46
C ILE A 160 -1.91 -19.44 -5.43
N SER A 161 -0.99 -19.51 -4.47
CA SER A 161 -1.22 -20.18 -3.20
C SER A 161 -0.80 -19.27 -2.05
N ASP A 162 -1.63 -19.15 -1.03
CA ASP A 162 -1.28 -18.47 0.20
C ASP A 162 -0.71 -19.46 1.24
N MET A 163 -0.64 -19.02 2.50
CA MET A 163 -0.16 -19.84 3.62
C MET A 163 -0.98 -21.13 3.85
N SER A 164 -2.19 -21.25 3.30
CA SER A 164 -2.95 -22.50 3.35
C SER A 164 -2.35 -23.60 2.44
N GLY A 165 -1.44 -23.23 1.55
CA GLY A 165 -0.84 -24.12 0.54
C GLY A 165 -1.80 -24.52 -0.58
N LYS A 166 -3.07 -24.08 -0.53
CA LYS A 166 -4.07 -24.40 -1.55
C LYS A 166 -3.88 -23.49 -2.75
N ARG A 167 -3.91 -24.09 -3.94
CA ARG A 167 -3.95 -23.33 -5.20
C ARG A 167 -5.33 -22.75 -5.40
N LEU A 168 -5.39 -21.47 -5.71
CA LEU A 168 -6.60 -20.71 -5.98
C LEU A 168 -6.35 -19.82 -7.19
N ASN A 169 -7.22 -19.91 -8.19
CA ASN A 169 -7.27 -18.94 -9.26
C ASN A 169 -8.07 -17.71 -8.80
N CYS A 170 -7.52 -16.51 -8.94
CA CYS A 170 -8.13 -15.27 -8.47
C CYS A 170 -9.49 -14.97 -9.14
N ALA A 171 -9.71 -15.41 -10.39
CA ALA A 171 -11.01 -15.31 -11.06
C ALA A 171 -12.06 -16.30 -10.53
N SER A 172 -11.63 -17.37 -9.85
CA SER A 172 -12.49 -18.40 -9.26
C SER A 172 -12.76 -18.20 -7.76
N ALA A 173 -12.22 -17.14 -7.15
CA ALA A 173 -12.29 -16.91 -5.71
C ALA A 173 -13.65 -16.33 -5.23
N GLY A 174 -14.50 -15.89 -6.15
CA GLY A 174 -15.81 -15.30 -5.87
C GLY A 174 -16.09 -14.06 -6.72
N GLU A 175 -17.24 -13.43 -6.47
CA GLU A 175 -17.73 -12.24 -7.22
C GLU A 175 -16.74 -11.08 -7.21
N TYR A 176 -16.01 -10.88 -6.10
CA TYR A 176 -15.05 -9.79 -5.92
C TYR A 176 -13.60 -10.20 -6.19
N GLY A 177 -13.38 -11.45 -6.57
CA GLY A 177 -12.07 -12.07 -6.64
C GLY A 177 -11.48 -12.41 -5.27
N TRP A 178 -10.16 -12.58 -5.25
CA TRP A 178 -9.41 -12.95 -4.06
C TRP A 178 -9.12 -11.73 -3.18
N PHE A 179 -9.39 -11.83 -1.88
CA PHE A 179 -8.99 -10.81 -0.92
C PHE A 179 -7.48 -10.85 -0.72
N ILE A 180 -6.81 -9.70 -0.86
CA ILE A 180 -5.36 -9.63 -0.75
C ILE A 180 -4.92 -10.06 0.65
N SER A 181 -4.10 -11.11 0.70
CA SER A 181 -3.48 -11.59 1.94
C SER A 181 -2.83 -10.45 2.73
N SER A 182 -2.98 -10.47 4.05
CA SER A 182 -2.26 -9.56 4.93
C SER A 182 -0.74 -9.74 4.87
N ARG A 183 -0.27 -10.85 4.30
CA ARG A 183 1.14 -11.17 4.03
C ARG A 183 1.30 -11.46 2.54
N PRO A 184 1.35 -10.43 1.69
CA PRO A 184 1.45 -10.62 0.25
C PRO A 184 2.79 -11.21 -0.18
N PHE A 185 3.87 -11.05 0.58
CA PHE A 185 5.17 -11.68 0.28
C PHE A 185 5.16 -13.19 0.55
N ASP A 186 4.21 -13.72 1.32
CA ASP A 186 4.08 -15.17 1.54
C ASP A 186 3.27 -15.87 0.43
N VAL A 187 2.59 -15.10 -0.42
CA VAL A 187 1.76 -15.67 -1.49
C VAL A 187 2.67 -16.15 -2.61
N THR A 188 2.57 -17.38 -3.07
CA THR A 188 3.29 -17.84 -4.27
C THR A 188 2.41 -17.61 -5.50
N ILE A 189 2.96 -17.03 -6.55
CA ILE A 189 2.31 -16.93 -7.85
C ILE A 189 2.78 -18.13 -8.69
N HIS A 190 1.85 -18.94 -9.19
CA HIS A 190 2.15 -20.13 -9.99
C HIS A 190 2.00 -19.87 -11.47
N ASP A 191 0.89 -19.21 -11.85
CA ASP A 191 0.54 -18.95 -13.25
C ASP A 191 -0.02 -17.53 -13.38
N ILE A 192 0.38 -16.80 -14.43
CA ILE A 192 -0.14 -15.48 -14.77
C ILE A 192 -0.56 -15.51 -16.25
N ASN A 193 -1.86 -15.38 -16.52
CA ASN A 193 -2.42 -15.41 -17.88
C ASN A 193 -3.06 -14.08 -18.28
N ILE A 194 -2.70 -12.98 -17.61
CA ILE A 194 -3.17 -11.63 -17.90
C ILE A 194 -2.09 -10.80 -18.64
N ASP A 195 -2.52 -9.91 -19.51
CA ASP A 195 -1.66 -9.00 -20.29
C ASP A 195 -1.34 -7.70 -19.52
N ALA A 196 -2.19 -7.32 -18.56
CA ALA A 196 -2.02 -6.17 -17.69
C ALA A 196 -2.88 -6.30 -16.42
N ALA A 197 -2.56 -5.53 -15.37
CA ALA A 197 -3.38 -5.40 -14.18
C ALA A 197 -3.90 -3.95 -14.02
N VAL A 198 -5.22 -3.80 -13.91
CA VAL A 198 -5.91 -2.52 -13.71
C VAL A 198 -6.40 -2.42 -12.26
N PHE A 199 -5.82 -1.48 -11.52
CA PHE A 199 -6.17 -1.20 -10.14
C PHE A 199 -7.12 -0.02 -10.02
N ILE A 200 -8.28 -0.23 -9.41
CA ILE A 200 -9.40 0.70 -9.43
C ILE A 200 -9.64 1.24 -8.02
N GLU A 201 -9.77 2.56 -7.89
CA GLU A 201 -9.97 3.21 -6.59
C GLU A 201 -11.21 2.69 -5.85
N LYS A 202 -12.34 2.60 -6.56
CA LYS A 202 -13.66 2.28 -6.01
C LYS A 202 -14.05 0.82 -6.25
N GLU A 203 -14.54 0.18 -5.18
CA GLU A 203 -15.08 -1.18 -5.21
C GLU A 203 -16.18 -1.35 -6.24
N ALA A 204 -17.22 -0.52 -6.16
CA ALA A 204 -18.38 -0.64 -7.03
C ALA A 204 -18.03 -0.55 -8.52
N MET A 205 -17.00 0.24 -8.87
CA MET A 205 -16.53 0.33 -10.25
C MET A 205 -15.79 -0.95 -10.67
N ALA A 206 -14.93 -1.50 -9.81
CA ALA A 206 -14.26 -2.78 -10.06
C ALA A 206 -15.26 -3.92 -10.23
N ARG A 207 -16.26 -4.04 -9.34
CA ARG A 207 -17.33 -5.04 -9.46
C ARG A 207 -18.07 -4.90 -10.78
N ASN A 208 -18.46 -3.69 -11.19
CA ASN A 208 -19.15 -3.50 -12.47
C ASN A 208 -18.32 -4.01 -13.66
N LEU A 209 -16.99 -3.80 -13.67
CA LEU A 209 -16.16 -4.31 -14.76
C LEU A 209 -16.11 -5.85 -14.78
N ILE A 210 -16.00 -6.47 -13.60
CA ILE A 210 -16.01 -7.93 -13.44
C ILE A 210 -17.36 -8.51 -13.89
N GLU A 211 -18.48 -7.95 -13.43
CA GLU A 211 -19.83 -8.38 -13.83
C GLU A 211 -20.09 -8.26 -15.34
N LEU A 212 -19.44 -7.29 -16.00
CA LEU A 212 -19.55 -7.08 -17.45
C LEU A 212 -18.62 -8.01 -18.26
N GLY A 213 -17.82 -8.87 -17.62
CA GLY A 213 -16.90 -9.82 -18.28
C GLY A 213 -15.71 -9.15 -18.98
N ILE A 214 -15.41 -7.90 -18.61
CA ILE A 214 -14.31 -7.12 -19.19
C ILE A 214 -12.92 -7.70 -18.87
N PRO A 215 -12.65 -8.23 -17.66
CA PRO A 215 -11.38 -8.88 -17.36
C PRO A 215 -11.03 -10.01 -18.34
N GLU A 216 -12.00 -10.86 -18.69
CA GLU A 216 -11.82 -11.98 -19.62
C GLU A 216 -11.61 -11.48 -21.05
N ASP A 217 -12.44 -10.53 -21.50
CA ASP A 217 -12.39 -9.99 -22.87
C ASP A 217 -11.04 -9.34 -23.20
N LEU A 218 -10.46 -8.64 -22.22
CA LEU A 218 -9.19 -7.91 -22.37
C LEU A 218 -7.98 -8.68 -21.84
N ARG A 219 -8.20 -9.86 -21.25
CA ARG A 219 -7.20 -10.62 -20.50
C ARG A 219 -6.47 -9.75 -19.48
N ILE A 220 -7.21 -9.02 -18.64
CA ILE A 220 -6.64 -8.18 -17.59
C ILE A 220 -6.98 -8.70 -16.20
N GLY A 221 -6.09 -8.43 -15.24
CA GLY A 221 -6.44 -8.49 -13.82
C GLY A 221 -7.12 -7.20 -13.39
N VAL A 222 -8.17 -7.28 -12.57
CA VAL A 222 -8.85 -6.14 -11.96
C VAL A 222 -8.64 -6.18 -10.45
N GLY A 223 -7.94 -5.19 -9.92
CA GLY A 223 -7.74 -5.01 -8.49
C GLY A 223 -8.60 -3.87 -7.95
N SER A 224 -9.21 -4.05 -6.78
CA SER A 224 -9.97 -3.01 -6.09
C SER A 224 -9.20 -2.47 -4.90
N LEU A 225 -8.94 -1.16 -4.85
CA LEU A 225 -8.09 -0.51 -3.84
C LEU A 225 -8.85 -0.17 -2.54
N PHE A 226 -10.16 0.03 -2.62
CA PHE A 226 -11.02 0.55 -1.54
C PHE A 226 -10.54 1.92 -1.03
N GLY A 227 -10.20 2.82 -1.95
CA GLY A 227 -9.61 4.13 -1.66
C GLY A 227 -8.09 4.06 -1.48
N GLN A 228 -7.58 4.60 -0.38
CA GLN A 228 -6.14 4.61 -0.10
C GLN A 228 -5.62 3.17 0.16
N PRO A 229 -4.71 2.64 -0.67
CA PRO A 229 -4.28 1.25 -0.54
C PRO A 229 -3.41 1.04 0.68
N GLY A 230 -3.64 -0.09 1.35
CA GLY A 230 -2.82 -0.57 2.47
C GLY A 230 -1.42 -1.01 2.05
N ARG A 231 -0.61 -1.45 3.02
CA ARG A 231 0.71 -2.08 2.76
C ARG A 231 0.56 -3.37 1.95
N ASN A 232 -0.42 -4.19 2.32
CA ASN A 232 -0.71 -5.47 1.66
C ASN A 232 -1.01 -5.30 0.16
N MET A 233 -1.90 -4.35 -0.18
CA MET A 233 -2.29 -4.08 -1.55
C MET A 233 -1.12 -3.52 -2.38
N ARG A 234 -0.32 -2.61 -1.80
CA ARG A 234 0.86 -2.05 -2.47
C ARG A 234 1.94 -3.08 -2.74
N ALA A 235 2.23 -3.95 -1.77
CA ALA A 235 3.13 -5.07 -1.99
C ALA A 235 2.59 -6.04 -3.04
N TRP A 236 1.29 -6.32 -3.08
CA TRP A 236 0.69 -7.12 -4.17
C TRP A 236 0.88 -6.48 -5.55
N ILE A 237 0.63 -5.17 -5.67
CA ILE A 237 0.86 -4.42 -6.91
C ILE A 237 2.34 -4.52 -7.34
N ARG A 238 3.28 -4.29 -6.41
CA ARG A 238 4.72 -4.42 -6.68
C ARG A 238 5.08 -5.83 -7.17
N ARG A 239 4.51 -6.86 -6.56
CA ARG A 239 4.78 -8.25 -6.93
C ARG A 239 4.31 -8.60 -8.32
N LEU A 240 3.14 -8.13 -8.74
CA LEU A 240 2.71 -8.29 -10.13
C LEU A 240 3.63 -7.55 -11.10
N ALA A 241 4.12 -6.37 -10.71
CA ALA A 241 5.07 -5.62 -11.52
C ALA A 241 6.44 -6.30 -11.62
N ASP A 242 6.90 -6.98 -10.55
CA ASP A 242 8.12 -7.80 -10.56
C ASP A 242 8.03 -9.00 -11.52
N GLU A 243 6.82 -9.49 -11.78
CA GLU A 243 6.51 -10.51 -12.80
C GLU A 243 6.28 -9.89 -14.19
N GLU A 244 6.77 -8.67 -14.41
CA GLU A 244 6.72 -7.90 -15.65
C GLU A 244 5.29 -7.58 -16.16
N ILE A 245 4.28 -7.66 -15.28
CA ILE A 245 2.91 -7.31 -15.62
C ILE A 245 2.72 -5.79 -15.60
N PRO A 246 2.29 -5.16 -16.71
CA PRO A 246 1.99 -3.73 -16.73
C PRO A 246 0.93 -3.34 -15.71
N ILE A 247 1.26 -2.39 -14.85
CA ILE A 247 0.38 -1.88 -13.80
C ILE A 247 -0.30 -0.59 -14.27
N LEU A 248 -1.62 -0.65 -14.39
CA LEU A 248 -2.49 0.46 -14.76
C LEU A 248 -3.34 0.84 -13.55
N VAL A 249 -3.53 2.13 -13.30
CA VAL A 249 -4.33 2.59 -12.15
C VAL A 249 -5.45 3.51 -12.63
N LEU A 250 -6.68 3.15 -12.28
CA LEU A 250 -7.92 3.85 -12.62
C LEU A 250 -8.55 4.45 -11.34
N VAL A 251 -8.47 5.76 -11.20
CA VAL A 251 -8.91 6.54 -10.03
C VAL A 251 -9.88 7.65 -10.46
N ASP A 252 -10.52 8.33 -9.50
CA ASP A 252 -11.31 9.51 -9.83
C ASP A 252 -10.42 10.64 -10.37
N MET A 253 -10.99 11.56 -11.17
CA MET A 253 -10.32 12.81 -11.55
C MET A 253 -10.44 13.81 -10.39
N SER A 254 -9.61 13.61 -9.35
CA SER A 254 -9.57 14.47 -8.16
C SER A 254 -8.15 14.66 -7.61
N PRO A 255 -7.87 15.75 -6.86
CA PRO A 255 -6.56 15.94 -6.21
C PRO A 255 -6.23 14.89 -5.15
N TRP A 256 -7.24 14.28 -4.53
CA TRP A 256 -7.08 13.20 -3.56
C TRP A 256 -6.68 11.90 -4.24
N SER A 257 -7.31 11.60 -5.38
CA SER A 257 -7.02 10.44 -6.22
C SER A 257 -5.61 10.48 -6.81
N LEU A 258 -5.06 11.66 -7.10
CA LEU A 258 -3.64 11.80 -7.44
C LEU A 258 -2.71 11.35 -6.29
N ARG A 259 -3.10 11.55 -5.02
CA ARG A 259 -2.33 11.05 -3.88
C ARG A 259 -2.43 9.54 -3.73
N ILE A 260 -3.59 8.95 -4.05
CA ILE A 260 -3.76 7.50 -4.08
C ILE A 260 -2.80 6.89 -5.11
N PHE A 261 -2.82 7.40 -6.34
CA PHE A 261 -1.92 6.97 -7.40
C PHE A 261 -0.44 7.19 -7.03
N SER A 262 -0.10 8.39 -6.55
CA SER A 262 1.27 8.73 -6.11
C SER A 262 1.76 7.79 -5.00
N THR A 263 0.89 7.33 -4.10
CA THR A 263 1.26 6.38 -3.04
C THR A 263 1.53 4.97 -3.57
N ILE A 264 0.84 4.54 -4.63
CA ILE A 264 1.16 3.28 -5.33
C ILE A 264 2.52 3.43 -6.02
N LYS A 265 2.68 4.50 -6.79
CA LYS A 265 3.89 4.75 -7.58
C LYS A 265 5.13 4.92 -6.72
N SER A 266 5.02 5.66 -5.62
CA SER A 266 6.18 6.18 -4.88
C SER A 266 6.27 5.72 -3.42
N ASN A 267 5.33 4.92 -2.92
CA ASN A 267 5.15 4.65 -1.48
C ASN A 267 4.89 5.95 -0.68
N SER A 268 4.97 5.90 0.65
CA SER A 268 4.86 7.06 1.54
C SER A 268 6.17 7.32 2.28
N ILE A 269 6.40 8.58 2.64
CA ILE A 269 7.56 8.99 3.43
C ILE A 269 7.67 8.19 4.73
N GLU A 270 6.55 7.91 5.40
CA GLU A 270 6.55 7.15 6.66
C GLU A 270 7.05 5.71 6.51
N LEU A 271 6.91 5.14 5.31
CA LEU A 271 7.24 3.75 4.99
C LEU A 271 8.42 3.63 4.02
N ALA A 272 9.18 4.71 3.79
CA ALA A 272 10.32 4.72 2.89
C ALA A 272 11.44 3.75 3.31
N ASN A 273 11.51 3.40 4.60
CA ASN A 273 12.45 2.39 5.13
C ASN A 273 12.04 0.95 4.80
N ILE A 274 10.82 0.71 4.29
CA ILE A 274 10.33 -0.63 3.94
C ILE A 274 10.42 -0.80 2.42
N LYS A 275 11.15 -1.83 1.99
CA LYS A 275 11.31 -2.18 0.57
C LYS A 275 10.07 -2.90 0.03
N GLY A 276 9.90 -2.89 -1.30
CA GLY A 276 8.88 -3.69 -1.98
C GLY A 276 7.45 -3.13 -1.92
N LEU A 277 7.27 -1.84 -1.60
CA LEU A 277 5.94 -1.20 -1.54
C LEU A 277 5.67 -0.17 -2.65
N ALA A 278 6.72 0.42 -3.23
CA ALA A 278 6.57 1.36 -4.35
C ALA A 278 6.50 0.59 -5.67
N THR A 279 5.74 1.10 -6.64
CA THR A 279 5.69 0.59 -8.01
C THR A 279 5.89 1.74 -9.01
N PRO A 280 7.13 2.24 -9.17
CA PRO A 280 7.44 3.42 -10.00
C PRO A 280 6.98 3.32 -11.46
N GLU A 281 6.89 2.11 -11.99
CA GLU A 281 6.43 1.79 -13.34
C GLU A 281 4.90 1.86 -13.52
N ALA A 282 4.14 2.02 -12.44
CA ALA A 282 2.68 2.14 -12.52
C ALA A 282 2.26 3.36 -13.35
N LYS A 283 1.27 3.17 -14.23
CA LYS A 283 0.78 4.21 -15.14
C LYS A 283 -0.65 4.65 -14.76
N LEU A 284 -0.88 5.96 -14.75
CA LEU A 284 -2.22 6.51 -14.52
C LEU A 284 -3.07 6.27 -15.77
N LEU A 285 -4.00 5.33 -15.68
CA LEU A 285 -4.91 4.98 -16.77
C LEU A 285 -5.97 6.06 -16.96
N GLY A 286 -6.49 6.59 -15.85
CA GLY A 286 -7.57 7.56 -15.82
C GLY A 286 -8.22 7.62 -14.45
N LEU A 287 -9.32 8.35 -14.26
CA LEU A 287 -9.78 9.41 -15.14
C LEU A 287 -8.76 10.55 -15.15
N THR A 288 -8.48 11.05 -16.35
CA THR A 288 -7.58 12.17 -16.57
C THR A 288 -8.36 13.40 -17.02
N THR A 289 -7.79 14.58 -16.76
CA THR A 289 -8.26 15.87 -17.28
C THR A 289 -8.33 15.89 -18.81
N ASP A 290 -7.46 15.13 -19.48
CA ASP A 290 -7.48 14.97 -20.93
C ASP A 290 -8.69 14.12 -21.41
N ASP A 291 -9.27 13.26 -20.58
CA ASP A 291 -10.47 12.50 -20.96
C ASP A 291 -11.68 13.42 -21.18
N PHE A 292 -11.76 14.54 -20.46
CA PHE A 292 -12.87 15.49 -20.51
C PHE A 292 -12.60 16.72 -21.36
N TRP A 293 -11.36 17.22 -21.39
CA TRP A 293 -11.05 18.53 -21.99
C TRP A 293 -10.11 18.47 -23.20
N ASN A 294 -9.62 17.30 -23.59
CA ASN A 294 -8.89 17.15 -24.84
C ASN A 294 -9.85 17.02 -26.02
N ARG A 295 -9.47 17.55 -27.20
CA ARG A 295 -10.21 17.41 -28.47
C ARG A 295 -10.49 15.94 -28.86
N HIS A 296 -9.65 15.01 -28.40
CA HIS A 296 -9.80 13.57 -28.61
C HIS A 296 -10.10 12.83 -27.30
N GLY A 297 -10.57 13.55 -26.27
CA GLY A 297 -10.97 12.97 -25.00
C GLY A 297 -12.15 12.01 -25.16
N LEU A 298 -12.13 10.90 -24.44
CA LEU A 298 -13.15 9.86 -24.57
C LEU A 298 -14.44 10.18 -23.79
N LEU A 299 -14.42 11.21 -22.94
CA LEU A 299 -15.49 11.57 -22.01
C LEU A 299 -15.96 13.02 -22.19
N THR A 300 -15.66 13.66 -23.33
CA THR A 300 -16.05 15.06 -23.61
C THR A 300 -17.57 15.26 -23.60
N GLU A 301 -18.34 14.26 -24.03
CA GLU A 301 -19.81 14.32 -24.09
C GLU A 301 -20.47 14.40 -22.69
N ILE A 302 -19.77 13.90 -21.68
CA ILE A 302 -20.24 13.88 -20.29
C ILE A 302 -19.54 14.92 -19.42
N GLU A 303 -18.89 15.95 -19.98
CA GLU A 303 -18.26 17.03 -19.19
C GLU A 303 -19.26 17.70 -18.21
N HIS A 304 -20.54 17.71 -18.56
CA HIS A 304 -21.61 18.24 -17.73
C HIS A 304 -21.81 17.48 -16.40
N SER A 305 -21.38 16.22 -16.31
CA SER A 305 -21.48 15.41 -15.09
C SER A 305 -20.42 15.71 -14.04
N LEU A 306 -19.39 16.49 -14.42
CA LEU A 306 -18.34 16.90 -13.48
C LEU A 306 -18.94 17.71 -12.31
N GLU A 307 -18.29 17.63 -11.16
CA GLU A 307 -18.66 18.43 -9.99
C GLU A 307 -17.70 19.59 -9.79
N SER A 308 -18.17 20.65 -9.13
CA SER A 308 -17.30 21.74 -8.69
C SER A 308 -16.45 21.30 -7.50
N MET A 309 -15.16 21.64 -7.53
CA MET A 309 -14.24 21.35 -6.43
C MET A 309 -14.64 22.12 -5.16
N THR A 310 -14.62 21.43 -4.02
CA THR A 310 -14.85 22.05 -2.71
C THR A 310 -13.62 22.85 -2.26
N LYS A 311 -13.76 23.64 -1.18
CA LYS A 311 -12.61 24.31 -0.54
C LYS A 311 -11.53 23.32 -0.09
N SER A 312 -11.94 22.14 0.36
CA SER A 312 -11.03 21.07 0.78
C SER A 312 -10.22 20.55 -0.42
N ASP A 313 -10.88 20.35 -1.56
CA ASP A 313 -10.23 19.85 -2.78
C ASP A 313 -9.23 20.87 -3.33
N LEU A 314 -9.59 22.16 -3.35
CA LEU A 314 -8.69 23.24 -3.76
C LEU A 314 -7.46 23.30 -2.84
N LYS A 315 -7.66 23.20 -1.52
CA LYS A 315 -6.54 23.15 -0.56
C LYS A 315 -5.66 21.92 -0.77
N CYS A 316 -6.26 20.76 -1.05
CA CYS A 316 -5.54 19.52 -1.35
C CYS A 316 -4.67 19.68 -2.61
N ALA A 317 -5.24 20.24 -3.68
CA ALA A 317 -4.53 20.48 -4.93
C ALA A 317 -3.38 21.51 -4.78
N GLU A 318 -3.57 22.55 -3.97
CA GLU A 318 -2.48 23.48 -3.63
C GLU A 318 -1.36 22.79 -2.86
N GLN A 319 -1.70 21.92 -1.90
CA GLN A 319 -0.71 21.12 -1.19
C GLN A 319 0.05 20.15 -2.10
N ASN A 320 -0.61 19.59 -3.12
CA ASN A 320 0.01 18.66 -4.06
C ASN A 320 1.20 19.28 -4.80
N ARG A 321 1.22 20.61 -5.02
CA ARG A 321 2.37 21.33 -5.59
C ARG A 321 3.65 21.21 -4.77
N SER A 322 3.53 20.88 -3.48
CA SER A 322 4.66 20.71 -2.55
C SER A 322 5.05 19.26 -2.31
N ILE A 323 4.37 18.30 -2.94
CA ILE A 323 4.65 16.86 -2.80
C ILE A 323 5.55 16.45 -3.98
N PRO A 324 6.83 16.10 -3.76
CA PRO A 324 7.77 15.79 -4.86
C PRO A 324 7.25 14.71 -5.82
N ALA A 325 6.64 13.65 -5.27
CA ALA A 325 6.04 12.57 -6.06
C ALA A 325 4.83 12.96 -6.92
N ILE A 326 4.35 14.20 -6.83
CA ILE A 326 3.31 14.77 -7.70
C ILE A 326 3.86 15.96 -8.50
N SER A 327 4.62 16.85 -7.86
CA SER A 327 5.14 18.06 -8.50
C SER A 327 6.22 17.78 -9.53
N ASN A 328 7.04 16.75 -9.32
CA ASN A 328 8.14 16.40 -10.23
C ASN A 328 7.66 15.48 -11.36
N ASP A 329 6.55 14.78 -11.16
CA ASP A 329 5.93 13.95 -12.22
C ASP A 329 5.14 14.85 -13.18
N GLU A 330 5.60 14.95 -14.42
CA GLU A 330 5.00 15.83 -15.44
C GLU A 330 3.52 15.53 -15.67
N ILE A 331 3.14 14.25 -15.67
CA ILE A 331 1.75 13.83 -15.89
C ILE A 331 0.90 14.28 -14.71
N LEU A 332 1.29 13.93 -13.48
CA LEU A 332 0.51 14.24 -12.28
C LEU A 332 0.44 15.73 -11.99
N GLY A 333 1.55 16.45 -12.18
CA GLY A 333 1.61 17.91 -12.11
C GLY A 333 0.63 18.56 -13.08
N LYS A 334 0.64 18.15 -14.36
CA LYS A 334 -0.30 18.65 -15.38
C LYS A 334 -1.76 18.38 -15.01
N GLN A 335 -2.08 17.18 -14.51
CA GLN A 335 -3.44 16.85 -14.07
C GLN A 335 -3.88 17.78 -12.92
N ASN A 336 -3.03 17.95 -11.90
CA ASN A 336 -3.32 18.79 -10.74
C ASN A 336 -3.55 20.26 -11.13
N GLU A 337 -2.69 20.82 -11.97
CA GLU A 337 -2.81 22.21 -12.44
C GLU A 337 -4.06 22.44 -13.28
N THR A 338 -4.41 21.48 -14.14
CA THR A 338 -5.62 21.58 -14.96
C THR A 338 -6.88 21.53 -14.10
N MET A 339 -6.92 20.66 -13.08
CA MET A 339 -8.01 20.64 -12.10
C MET A 339 -8.11 21.95 -11.32
N LEU A 340 -6.99 22.53 -10.86
CA LEU A 340 -6.97 23.83 -10.18
C LEU A 340 -7.51 24.96 -11.05
N ARG A 341 -7.12 24.99 -12.33
CA ARG A 341 -7.59 25.99 -13.31
C ARG A 341 -9.09 25.87 -13.58
N LYS A 342 -9.56 24.64 -13.83
CA LYS A 342 -10.97 24.37 -14.17
C LYS A 342 -11.89 24.40 -12.94
N LYS A 343 -11.36 24.11 -11.75
CA LYS A 343 -12.10 23.93 -10.48
C LYS A 343 -13.18 22.85 -10.57
N ARG A 344 -12.91 21.79 -11.33
CA ARG A 344 -13.83 20.68 -11.59
C ARG A 344 -13.16 19.35 -11.25
N LYS A 345 -13.93 18.43 -10.69
CA LYS A 345 -13.54 17.04 -10.39
C LYS A 345 -14.54 16.08 -11.04
N GLY A 346 -14.14 14.85 -11.29
CA GLY A 346 -14.99 13.82 -11.90
C GLY A 346 -14.82 12.49 -11.19
N GLU A 347 -15.91 11.76 -11.02
CA GLU A 347 -15.92 10.45 -10.37
C GLU A 347 -15.93 9.32 -11.41
N LEU A 348 -15.42 8.15 -11.06
CA LEU A 348 -15.49 6.96 -11.93
C LEU A 348 -16.92 6.60 -12.31
N GLU A 349 -17.91 6.91 -11.48
CA GLU A 349 -19.33 6.73 -11.78
C GLU A 349 -19.83 7.61 -12.92
N ALA A 350 -19.07 8.62 -13.36
CA ALA A 350 -19.44 9.52 -14.45
C ALA A 350 -19.72 8.79 -15.79
N PHE A 351 -19.17 7.59 -16.00
CA PHE A 351 -19.51 6.76 -17.16
C PHE A 351 -21.02 6.47 -17.27
N LYS A 352 -21.77 6.49 -16.17
CA LYS A 352 -23.23 6.31 -16.18
C LYS A 352 -23.96 7.51 -16.78
N SER A 353 -23.34 8.70 -16.81
CA SER A 353 -23.93 9.91 -17.37
C SER A 353 -24.07 9.89 -18.89
N PHE A 354 -23.50 8.91 -19.60
CA PHE A 354 -23.81 8.68 -21.00
C PHE A 354 -25.26 8.19 -21.22
N GLY A 355 -25.96 7.74 -20.16
CA GLY A 355 -27.34 7.28 -20.25
C GLY A 355 -27.53 6.01 -21.08
N LEU A 356 -26.46 5.26 -21.31
CA LEU A 356 -26.47 4.06 -22.15
C LEU A 356 -27.09 2.86 -21.41
N PRO A 357 -27.77 1.96 -22.13
CA PRO A 357 -28.09 0.63 -21.63
C PRO A 357 -26.81 -0.13 -21.22
N LEU A 358 -26.93 -1.09 -20.29
CA LEU A 358 -25.78 -1.85 -19.76
C LEU A 358 -24.91 -2.52 -20.85
N GLY A 359 -25.54 -3.07 -21.90
CA GLY A 359 -24.82 -3.70 -23.01
C GLY A 359 -23.94 -2.74 -23.80
N GLU A 360 -24.38 -1.49 -23.98
CA GLU A 360 -23.61 -0.44 -24.65
C GLU A 360 -22.54 0.16 -23.73
N LEU A 361 -22.84 0.25 -22.43
CA LEU A 361 -21.90 0.69 -21.40
C LEU A 361 -20.67 -0.25 -21.33
N ARG A 362 -20.85 -1.57 -21.51
CA ARG A 362 -19.73 -2.52 -21.67
C ARG A 362 -18.82 -2.15 -22.83
N GLY A 363 -19.40 -1.84 -24.00
CA GLY A 363 -18.64 -1.42 -25.18
C GLY A 363 -17.84 -0.15 -24.94
N LEU A 364 -18.41 0.81 -24.19
CA LEU A 364 -17.72 2.03 -23.78
C LEU A 364 -16.52 1.74 -22.87
N TYR A 365 -16.66 0.89 -21.86
CA TYR A 365 -15.55 0.51 -20.99
C TYR A 365 -14.45 -0.22 -21.75
N LEU A 366 -14.80 -1.19 -22.62
CA LEU A 366 -13.83 -1.88 -23.47
C LEU A 366 -13.06 -0.89 -24.33
N LYS A 367 -13.76 0.02 -25.02
CA LYS A 367 -13.14 1.07 -25.83
C LYS A 367 -12.23 1.96 -25.00
N TYR A 368 -12.68 2.39 -23.81
CA TYR A 368 -11.93 3.26 -22.93
C TYR A 368 -10.63 2.59 -22.47
N LEU A 369 -10.71 1.40 -21.88
CA LEU A 369 -9.56 0.65 -21.37
C LEU A 369 -8.58 0.32 -22.49
N LYS A 370 -9.05 -0.20 -23.65
CA LYS A 370 -8.18 -0.49 -24.80
C LYS A 370 -7.46 0.76 -25.31
N THR A 371 -8.19 1.85 -25.52
CA THR A 371 -7.62 3.09 -26.08
C THR A 371 -6.60 3.71 -25.13
N LYS A 372 -6.92 3.75 -23.83
CA LYS A 372 -6.04 4.34 -22.81
C LYS A 372 -4.81 3.47 -22.54
N ALA A 373 -4.97 2.15 -22.47
CA ALA A 373 -3.84 1.22 -22.34
C ALA A 373 -2.90 1.36 -23.56
N ALA A 374 -3.44 1.37 -24.78
CA ALA A 374 -2.63 1.53 -25.99
C ALA A 374 -1.88 2.87 -26.02
N GLY A 375 -2.51 3.97 -25.58
CA GLY A 375 -1.85 5.28 -25.45
C GLY A 375 -0.77 5.34 -24.36
N LEU A 376 -0.68 4.32 -23.52
CA LEU A 376 0.35 4.12 -22.49
C LEU A 376 1.34 3.00 -22.89
N ASP A 377 1.36 2.60 -24.16
CA ASP A 377 2.19 1.51 -24.69
C ASP A 377 1.94 0.15 -24.00
N VAL A 378 0.71 -0.09 -23.53
CA VAL A 378 0.27 -1.36 -22.97
C VAL A 378 -0.76 -2.00 -23.90
N LYS A 379 -0.44 -3.19 -24.40
CA LYS A 379 -1.30 -3.91 -25.34
C LYS A 379 -2.16 -4.92 -24.58
N VAL A 380 -3.47 -4.75 -24.65
CA VAL A 380 -4.47 -5.69 -24.15
C VAL A 380 -5.25 -6.25 -25.34
N ILE A 381 -5.60 -7.55 -25.29
CA ILE A 381 -6.20 -8.29 -26.42
C ILE A 381 -7.61 -7.77 -26.79
#